data_AF-A0A832ZYS4-F1
#
_entry.id   AF-A0A832ZYS4-F1
#
_cell.length_a   1.000
_cell.length_b   1.000
_cell.length_c   1.000
_cell.angle_alpha   90.00
_cell.angle_beta   90.00
_cell.angle_gamma   90.00
#
_symmetry.space_group_name_H-M   'P 1'
#
loop_
_entity.id
_entity.type
_entity.pdbx_description
1 polymer ?
#
loop_
_entity_poly.entity_id
_entity_poly.type
_entity_poly.pdbx_seq_one_letter_code
_entity_poly.pdbx_strand_id
1 'polypeptide(L)'
;MTKEVFYSKLKEVEEEVIEMGNLCISALRTSTEAFLNCDKELAEKVIRGDDLIDIKEMEIEDKCIKLIALYQPVATDLRTILTIIKIISKLEKIGDCACKIAKITIKSKIDMRRENEIIITMIERLEEMLKDALRAFKNRDEKLARDVYARDKKINKLYEQL
;
A
#
# COMPACT_ATOMS: atom_id res chain seq x y z
N MET A 1 32.59 -5.54 7.58
CA MET A 1 31.91 -5.04 8.81
C MET A 1 30.92 -3.91 8.54
N THR A 2 31.30 -2.63 8.36
CA THR A 2 30.32 -1.52 8.29
C THR A 2 29.33 -1.63 7.12
N LYS A 3 29.78 -2.13 5.96
CA LYS A 3 28.97 -2.28 4.75
C LYS A 3 27.99 -3.47 4.80
N GLU A 4 28.39 -4.59 5.41
CA GLU A 4 27.52 -5.76 5.57
C GLU A 4 26.38 -5.48 6.53
N VAL A 5 26.68 -4.79 7.63
CA VAL A 5 25.65 -4.36 8.59
C VAL A 5 24.67 -3.38 7.93
N PHE A 6 25.17 -2.43 7.14
CA PHE A 6 24.30 -1.53 6.35
C PHE A 6 23.34 -2.30 5.45
N TYR A 7 23.83 -3.24 4.63
CA TYR A 7 22.95 -3.99 3.73
C TYR A 7 21.98 -4.92 4.48
N SER A 8 22.39 -5.49 5.62
CA SER A 8 21.47 -6.25 6.48
C SER A 8 20.34 -5.36 6.97
N LYS A 9 20.65 -4.15 7.44
CA LYS A 9 19.66 -3.19 7.93
C LYS A 9 18.77 -2.64 6.82
N LEU A 10 19.34 -2.38 5.64
CA LEU A 10 18.54 -1.99 4.48
C LEU A 10 17.56 -3.09 4.08
N LYS A 11 17.97 -4.36 4.15
CA LYS A 11 17.09 -5.50 3.88
C LYS A 11 15.95 -5.62 4.90
N GLU A 12 16.24 -5.42 6.20
CA GLU A 12 15.19 -5.36 7.24
C GLU A 12 14.15 -4.28 6.91
N VAL A 13 14.60 -3.08 6.53
CA VAL A 13 13.72 -1.99 6.11
C VAL A 13 12.87 -2.38 4.89
N GLU A 14 13.46 -3.04 3.89
CA GLU A 14 12.72 -3.52 2.72
C GLU A 14 11.67 -4.56 3.07
N GLU A 15 11.96 -5.47 4.00
CA GLU A 15 11.00 -6.46 4.49
C GLU A 15 9.81 -5.79 5.18
N GLU A 16 10.04 -4.77 6.00
CA GLU A 16 8.99 -3.98 6.65
C GLU A 16 8.12 -3.19 5.66
N VAL A 17 8.69 -2.69 4.56
CA VAL A 17 7.90 -2.08 3.47
C VAL A 17 6.94 -3.09 2.85
N ILE A 18 7.37 -4.34 2.67
CA ILE A 18 6.52 -5.42 2.16
C ILE A 18 5.41 -5.77 3.16
N GLU A 19 5.73 -5.81 4.46
CA GLU A 19 4.74 -6.01 5.52
C GLU A 19 3.69 -4.89 5.53
N MET A 20 4.11 -3.62 5.50
CA MET A 20 3.22 -2.47 5.40
C MET A 20 2.34 -2.55 4.15
N GLY A 21 2.92 -2.94 3.01
CA GLY A 21 2.18 -3.14 1.77
C GLY A 21 1.10 -4.23 1.87
N ASN A 22 1.39 -5.33 2.56
CA ASN A 22 0.40 -6.39 2.83
C ASN A 22 -0.72 -5.92 3.77
N LEU A 23 -0.41 -5.09 4.76
CA LEU A 23 -1.43 -4.45 5.60
C LEU A 23 -2.37 -3.57 4.76
N CYS A 24 -1.81 -2.78 3.83
CA CYS A 24 -2.61 -1.95 2.92
C CYS A 24 -3.52 -2.79 2.02
N ILE A 25 -3.00 -3.89 1.46
CA ILE A 25 -3.81 -4.85 0.66
C ILE A 25 -4.95 -5.41 1.50
N SER A 26 -4.66 -5.83 2.74
CA SER A 26 -5.68 -6.37 3.64
C SER A 26 -6.74 -5.31 3.98
N ALA A 27 -6.33 -4.08 4.30
CA ALA A 27 -7.24 -2.98 4.60
C ALA A 27 -8.15 -2.67 3.40
N LEU A 28 -7.59 -2.60 2.19
CA LEU A 28 -8.36 -2.38 0.96
C LEU A 28 -9.40 -3.48 0.76
N ARG A 29 -8.99 -4.75 0.85
CA ARG A 29 -9.87 -5.91 0.69
C ARG A 29 -11.01 -5.91 1.71
N THR A 30 -10.67 -5.74 2.99
CA THR A 30 -11.63 -5.74 4.10
C THR A 30 -12.57 -4.54 4.01
N SER A 31 -12.09 -3.35 3.63
CA SER A 31 -12.94 -2.16 3.44
C SER A 31 -13.96 -2.34 2.32
N THR A 32 -13.54 -3.04 1.26
CA THR A 32 -14.39 -3.37 0.11
C THR A 32 -15.45 -4.39 0.47
N GLU A 33 -15.07 -5.45 1.17
CA GLU A 33 -16.01 -6.44 1.69
C GLU A 33 -17.04 -5.80 2.62
N ALA A 34 -16.58 -4.92 3.51
CA ALA A 34 -17.47 -4.16 4.39
C ALA A 34 -18.45 -3.30 3.58
N PHE A 35 -17.96 -2.60 2.56
CA PHE A 35 -18.77 -1.76 1.69
C PHE A 35 -19.84 -2.55 0.94
N LEU A 36 -19.47 -3.64 0.26
CA LEU A 36 -20.38 -4.44 -0.57
C LEU A 36 -21.46 -5.14 0.27
N ASN A 37 -21.12 -5.58 1.49
CA ASN A 37 -22.04 -6.27 2.37
C ASN A 37 -22.80 -5.33 3.32
N CYS A 38 -22.53 -4.02 3.27
CA CYS A 38 -23.01 -3.04 4.26
C CYS A 38 -22.64 -3.43 5.71
N ASP A 39 -21.52 -4.12 5.90
CA ASP A 39 -21.05 -4.60 7.20
C ASP A 39 -20.30 -3.49 7.95
N LYS A 40 -20.98 -2.92 8.94
CA LYS A 40 -20.44 -1.83 9.76
C LYS A 40 -19.39 -2.29 10.76
N GLU A 41 -19.51 -3.51 11.28
CA GLU A 41 -18.52 -4.04 12.23
C GLU A 41 -17.18 -4.28 11.53
N LEU A 42 -17.23 -4.79 10.29
CA LEU A 42 -16.05 -4.96 9.46
C LEU A 42 -15.43 -3.62 9.06
N ALA A 43 -16.26 -2.62 8.73
CA ALA A 43 -15.79 -1.26 8.46
C ALA A 43 -15.08 -0.64 9.68
N GLU A 44 -15.61 -0.81 10.89
CA GLU A 44 -14.95 -0.31 12.10
C GLU A 44 -13.61 -0.99 12.37
N LYS A 45 -13.47 -2.28 12.04
CA LYS A 45 -12.18 -2.98 12.13
C LYS A 45 -11.13 -2.35 11.21
N VAL A 46 -11.51 -1.97 9.99
CA VAL A 46 -10.60 -1.26 9.06
C VAL A 46 -10.16 0.07 9.66
N ILE A 47 -11.09 0.86 10.17
CA ILE A 47 -10.78 2.18 10.75
C ILE A 47 -9.82 2.05 11.93
N ARG A 48 -10.00 1.07 12.81
CA ARG A 48 -9.07 0.81 13.93
C ARG A 48 -7.70 0.27 13.48
N GLY A 49 -7.64 -0.35 12.30
CA GLY A 49 -6.40 -0.87 11.74
C GLY A 49 -5.54 0.17 11.03
N ASP A 50 -6.11 1.34 10.74
CA ASP A 50 -5.44 2.46 10.04
C ASP A 50 -4.22 2.97 10.82
N ASP A 51 -4.37 3.15 12.14
CA ASP A 51 -3.29 3.59 13.05
C ASP A 51 -2.04 2.70 12.95
N LEU A 52 -2.21 1.40 12.67
CA LEU A 52 -1.08 0.49 12.52
C LEU A 52 -0.26 0.78 11.25
N ILE A 53 -0.91 1.20 10.16
CA ILE A 53 -0.25 1.57 8.91
C ILE A 53 0.54 2.87 9.12
N ASP A 54 -0.04 3.86 9.81
CA ASP A 54 0.63 5.13 10.15
C ASP A 54 1.86 4.90 11.02
N ILE A 55 1.74 4.05 12.06
CA ILE A 55 2.86 3.67 12.92
C ILE A 55 3.97 3.02 12.09
N LYS A 56 3.61 2.11 11.17
CA LYS A 56 4.59 1.44 10.30
C LYS A 56 5.30 2.42 9.37
N GLU A 57 4.59 3.41 8.82
CA GLU A 57 5.22 4.47 8.01
C GLU A 57 6.30 5.20 8.83
N MET A 58 5.94 5.68 10.02
CA MET A 58 6.87 6.41 10.90
C MET A 58 8.08 5.56 11.31
N GLU A 59 7.86 4.28 11.66
CA GLU A 59 8.93 3.35 12.02
C GLU A 59 9.92 3.13 10.87
N ILE A 60 9.41 2.94 9.65
CA ILE A 60 10.25 2.73 8.46
C ILE A 60 11.01 4.02 8.11
N GLU A 61 10.35 5.18 8.17
CA GLU A 61 10.97 6.47 7.90
C GLU A 61 12.13 6.76 8.87
N ASP A 62 11.92 6.54 10.17
CA ASP A 62 12.97 6.72 11.19
C ASP A 62 14.17 5.79 10.95
N LYS A 63 13.93 4.53 10.55
CA LYS A 63 15.01 3.60 10.16
C LYS A 63 15.78 4.10 8.94
N CYS A 64 15.08 4.62 7.93
CA CYS A 64 15.72 5.24 6.76
C CYS A 64 16.60 6.43 7.15
N ILE A 65 16.12 7.32 8.02
CA ILE A 65 16.88 8.47 8.51
C ILE A 65 18.13 8.02 9.28
N LYS A 66 17.99 7.02 10.16
CA LYS A 66 19.11 6.42 10.90
C LYS A 66 20.16 5.82 9.96
N LEU A 67 19.74 5.12 8.91
CA LEU A 67 20.65 4.57 7.90
C LEU A 67 21.45 5.68 7.20
N ILE A 68 20.81 6.79 6.84
CA ILE A 68 21.49 7.93 6.23
C ILE A 68 22.50 8.54 7.21
N ALA A 69 22.08 8.80 8.45
CA ALA A 69 22.91 9.44 9.45
C ALA A 69 24.14 8.61 9.85
N LEU A 70 23.97 7.29 10.02
CA LEU A 70 25.03 6.41 10.50
C LEU A 70 26.03 6.00 9.42
N TYR A 71 25.57 5.81 8.18
CA TYR A 71 26.37 5.20 7.12
C TYR A 71 26.72 6.13 5.96
N GLN A 72 26.11 7.32 5.89
CA GLN A 72 26.34 8.32 4.85
C GLN A 72 26.35 7.72 3.42
N PRO A 73 25.29 6.97 3.05
CA PRO A 73 25.23 6.28 1.76
C PRO A 73 25.22 7.29 0.61
N VAL A 74 25.77 6.89 -0.53
CA VAL A 74 25.88 7.72 -1.73
C VAL A 74 25.31 7.02 -2.96
N ALA A 75 25.05 7.79 -4.02
CA ALA A 75 24.59 7.28 -5.31
C ALA A 75 23.39 6.33 -5.20
N THR A 76 23.57 5.05 -5.52
CA THR A 76 22.52 4.04 -5.58
C THR A 76 21.92 3.75 -4.20
N ASP A 77 22.73 3.67 -3.15
CA ASP A 77 22.25 3.33 -1.80
C ASP A 77 21.36 4.46 -1.25
N LEU A 78 21.78 5.71 -1.41
CA LEU A 78 20.96 6.87 -1.04
C LEU A 78 19.66 6.92 -1.85
N ARG A 79 19.72 6.65 -3.16
CA ARG A 79 18.53 6.62 -4.01
C ARG A 79 17.54 5.55 -3.57
N THR A 80 18.01 4.38 -3.15
CA THR A 80 17.17 3.30 -2.63
C THR A 80 16.42 3.75 -1.37
N ILE A 81 17.13 4.34 -0.40
CA ILE A 81 16.52 4.82 0.86
C ILE A 81 15.48 5.91 0.59
N LEU A 82 15.80 6.90 -0.25
CA LEU A 82 14.85 7.95 -0.62
C LEU A 82 13.63 7.40 -1.38
N THR A 83 13.81 6.32 -2.14
CA THR A 83 12.71 5.65 -2.82
C THR A 83 11.81 4.93 -1.82
N ILE A 84 12.37 4.29 -0.80
CA ILE A 84 11.61 3.67 0.29
C ILE A 84 10.72 4.69 1.00
N ILE A 85 11.28 5.84 1.40
CA ILE A 85 10.51 6.93 2.05
C ILE A 85 9.33 7.37 1.15
N LYS A 86 9.56 7.47 -0.16
CA LYS A 86 8.47 7.80 -1.10
C LYS A 86 7.43 6.70 -1.21
N ILE A 87 7.84 5.43 -1.18
CA ILE A 87 6.93 4.28 -1.29
C ILE A 87 6.04 4.17 -0.06
N ILE A 88 6.58 4.26 1.15
CA ILE A 88 5.79 4.14 2.39
C ILE A 88 4.71 5.24 2.48
N SER A 89 5.03 6.46 2.06
CA SER A 89 4.03 7.55 1.96
C SER A 89 2.99 7.35 0.86
N LYS A 90 3.23 6.47 -0.12
CA LYS A 90 2.18 6.01 -1.05
C LYS A 90 1.36 4.87 -0.47
N LEU A 91 1.96 4.00 0.34
CA LEU A 91 1.27 2.91 1.01
C LEU A 91 0.30 3.45 2.08
N GLU A 92 0.73 4.42 2.89
CA GLU A 92 -0.14 5.09 3.87
C GLU A 92 -1.39 5.63 3.18
N LYS A 93 -1.24 6.37 2.08
CA LYS A 93 -2.39 6.88 1.30
C LYS A 93 -3.35 5.80 0.82
N ILE A 94 -2.88 4.57 0.61
CA ILE A 94 -3.76 3.45 0.24
C ILE A 94 -4.55 2.98 1.47
N GLY A 95 -3.90 2.85 2.63
CA GLY A 95 -4.58 2.58 3.91
C GLY A 95 -5.64 3.63 4.23
N ASP A 96 -5.26 4.89 4.08
CA ASP A 96 -6.09 6.06 4.29
C ASP A 96 -7.31 6.10 3.33
N CYS A 97 -7.14 5.63 2.08
CA CYS A 97 -8.25 5.38 1.14
C CYS A 97 -9.17 4.26 1.60
N ALA A 98 -8.63 3.13 2.08
CA ALA A 98 -9.43 2.03 2.63
C ALA A 98 -10.24 2.47 3.86
N CYS A 99 -9.64 3.29 4.74
CA CYS A 99 -10.31 3.91 5.87
C CYS A 99 -11.47 4.83 5.42
N LYS A 100 -11.29 5.59 4.34
CA LYS A 100 -12.37 6.41 3.75
C LYS A 100 -13.52 5.55 3.22
N ILE A 101 -13.23 4.45 2.53
CA ILE A 101 -14.25 3.48 2.08
C ILE A 101 -15.04 2.96 3.28
N ALA A 102 -14.36 2.52 4.34
CA ALA A 102 -15.01 2.05 5.56
C ALA A 102 -15.89 3.13 6.24
N LYS A 103 -15.41 4.38 6.31
CA LYS A 103 -16.19 5.51 6.84
C LYS A 103 -17.45 5.77 5.99
N ILE A 104 -17.39 5.57 4.67
CA ILE A 104 -18.56 5.66 3.78
C ILE A 104 -19.56 4.54 4.12
N THR A 105 -19.11 3.31 4.30
CA THR A 105 -19.96 2.17 4.69
C THR A 105 -20.76 2.44 5.96
N ILE A 106 -20.13 3.00 6.99
CA ILE A 106 -20.80 3.31 8.27
C ILE A 106 -21.89 4.37 8.11
N LYS A 107 -21.58 5.43 7.33
CA LYS A 107 -22.45 6.59 7.12
C LYS A 107 -23.56 6.34 6.10
N SER A 108 -23.36 5.40 5.17
CA SER A 108 -24.32 5.12 4.12
C SER A 108 -25.65 4.64 4.70
N LYS A 109 -26.74 5.17 4.14
CA LYS A 109 -28.12 4.69 4.35
C LYS A 109 -28.64 3.93 3.12
N ILE A 110 -27.84 3.86 2.07
CA ILE A 110 -28.15 3.19 0.81
C ILE A 110 -27.68 1.75 0.91
N ASP A 111 -28.52 0.80 0.51
CA ASP A 111 -28.15 -0.60 0.39
C ASP A 111 -27.22 -0.78 -0.81
N MET A 112 -25.93 -0.97 -0.51
CA MET A 112 -24.85 -1.11 -1.48
C MET A 112 -24.73 -2.54 -2.03
N ARG A 113 -25.67 -3.45 -1.68
CA ARG A 113 -25.73 -4.81 -2.23
C ARG A 113 -26.15 -4.88 -3.70
N ARG A 114 -26.54 -3.75 -4.32
CA ARG A 114 -26.87 -3.67 -5.75
C ARG A 114 -25.61 -3.78 -6.62
N GLU A 115 -25.81 -4.14 -7.89
CA GLU A 115 -24.77 -4.46 -8.90
C GLU A 115 -23.61 -3.44 -8.90
N ASN A 116 -22.55 -3.77 -8.18
CA ASN A 116 -21.30 -3.02 -8.10
C ASN A 116 -20.17 -3.73 -8.86
N GLU A 117 -20.50 -4.45 -9.95
CA GLU A 117 -19.55 -5.29 -10.68
C GLU A 117 -18.31 -4.52 -11.16
N ILE A 118 -18.50 -3.27 -11.60
CA ILE A 118 -17.41 -2.39 -12.03
C ILE A 118 -16.47 -2.09 -10.84
N ILE A 119 -17.03 -1.73 -9.68
CA ILE A 119 -16.25 -1.42 -8.46
C ILE A 119 -15.50 -2.66 -7.97
N ILE A 120 -16.15 -3.83 -7.95
CA ILE A 120 -15.52 -5.11 -7.60
C ILE A 120 -14.33 -5.37 -8.51
N THR A 121 -14.56 -5.30 -9.82
CA THR A 121 -13.51 -5.52 -10.84
C THR A 121 -12.36 -4.52 -10.71
N MET A 122 -12.66 -3.25 -10.40
CA MET A 122 -11.63 -2.22 -10.18
C MET A 122 -10.75 -2.58 -8.98
N ILE A 123 -11.36 -2.97 -7.86
CA ILE A 123 -10.63 -3.25 -6.63
C ILE A 123 -9.77 -4.50 -6.75
N GLU A 124 -10.29 -5.57 -7.35
CA GLU A 124 -9.50 -6.79 -7.62
C GLU A 124 -8.25 -6.47 -8.45
N ARG A 125 -8.38 -5.66 -9.50
CA ARG A 125 -7.25 -5.23 -10.32
C ARG A 125 -6.27 -4.33 -9.56
N LEU A 126 -6.77 -3.42 -8.71
CA LEU A 126 -5.93 -2.57 -7.89
C LEU A 126 -5.12 -3.39 -6.87
N GLU A 127 -5.73 -4.39 -6.25
CA GLU A 127 -5.03 -5.32 -5.35
C GLU A 127 -3.91 -6.09 -6.08
N GLU A 128 -4.19 -6.62 -7.27
CA GLU A 128 -3.17 -7.28 -8.10
C GLU A 128 -2.04 -6.34 -8.48
N MET A 129 -2.36 -5.11 -8.90
CA MET A 129 -1.37 -4.09 -9.23
C MET A 129 -0.49 -3.74 -8.03
N LEU A 130 -1.06 -3.63 -6.83
CA LEU A 130 -0.31 -3.36 -5.60
C LEU A 130 0.60 -4.53 -5.23
N LYS A 131 0.12 -5.78 -5.31
CA LYS A 131 0.93 -6.99 -5.08
C LYS A 131 2.11 -7.05 -6.05
N ASP A 132 1.86 -6.79 -7.34
CA ASP A 132 2.91 -6.80 -8.35
C ASP A 132 3.89 -5.63 -8.20
N ALA A 133 3.43 -4.44 -7.76
CA ALA A 133 4.30 -3.31 -7.45
C ALA A 133 5.28 -3.65 -6.30
N LEU A 134 4.77 -4.27 -5.23
CA LEU A 134 5.60 -4.73 -4.10
C LEU A 134 6.57 -5.82 -4.53
N ARG A 135 6.13 -6.77 -5.38
CA ARG A 135 7.00 -7.81 -5.95
C ARG A 135 8.09 -7.21 -6.84
N ALA A 136 7.73 -6.23 -7.67
CA ALA A 136 8.68 -5.53 -8.54
C ALA A 136 9.73 -4.78 -7.73
N PHE A 137 9.30 -4.10 -6.67
CA PHE A 137 10.20 -3.42 -5.74
C PHE A 137 11.15 -4.42 -5.06
N LYS A 138 10.63 -5.49 -4.46
CA LYS A 138 11.42 -6.52 -3.76
C LYS A 138 12.49 -7.16 -4.65
N ASN A 139 12.13 -7.48 -5.89
CA ASN A 139 13.00 -8.23 -6.80
C ASN A 139 13.80 -7.33 -7.75
N ARG A 140 13.66 -6.00 -7.65
CA ARG A 140 14.22 -5.04 -8.61
C ARG A 140 13.81 -5.33 -10.06
N ASP A 141 12.57 -5.77 -10.25
CA ASP A 141 12.03 -6.15 -11.55
C ASP A 141 11.45 -4.92 -12.29
N GLU A 142 12.29 -4.31 -13.14
CA GLU A 142 11.91 -3.17 -13.95
C GLU A 142 10.74 -3.49 -14.92
N LYS A 143 10.72 -4.70 -15.49
CA LYS A 143 9.70 -5.07 -16.48
C LYS A 143 8.33 -5.14 -15.81
N LEU A 144 8.27 -5.77 -14.64
CA LEU A 144 7.03 -5.84 -13.87
C LEU A 144 6.58 -4.45 -13.41
N ALA A 145 7.49 -3.58 -12.97
CA ALA A 145 7.15 -2.21 -12.61
C ALA A 145 6.53 -1.42 -13.77
N ARG A 146 7.10 -1.55 -14.99
CA ARG A 146 6.56 -0.91 -16.20
C ARG A 146 5.20 -1.48 -16.60
N ASP A 147 5.01 -2.78 -16.43
CA ASP A 147 3.72 -3.43 -16.70
C ASP A 147 2.63 -2.96 -15.73
N VAL A 148 2.93 -2.89 -14.42
CA VAL A 148 2.01 -2.31 -13.42
C VAL A 148 1.62 -0.87 -13.81
N TYR A 149 2.60 -0.04 -14.17
CA TYR A 149 2.32 1.33 -14.63
C TYR A 149 1.40 1.37 -15.86
N ALA A 150 1.57 0.45 -16.82
CA ALA A 150 0.73 0.38 -18.00
C ALA A 150 -0.72 -0.07 -17.70
N ARG A 151 -0.91 -0.90 -16.66
CA ARG A 151 -2.23 -1.40 -16.23
C ARG A 151 -3.15 -0.31 -15.67
N ASP A 152 -2.60 0.82 -15.19
CA ASP A 152 -3.38 1.96 -14.70
C ASP A 152 -4.41 2.48 -15.73
N LYS A 153 -4.04 2.47 -17.02
CA LYS A 153 -4.97 2.83 -18.11
C LYS A 153 -6.24 1.98 -18.13
N LYS A 154 -6.17 0.72 -17.67
CA LYS A 154 -7.35 -0.16 -17.60
C LYS A 154 -8.24 0.22 -16.42
N ILE A 155 -7.66 0.65 -15.30
CA ILE A 155 -8.41 1.17 -14.15
C ILE A 155 -9.14 2.46 -14.53
N ASN A 156 -8.46 3.39 -15.21
CA ASN A 156 -9.08 4.64 -15.66
C ASN A 156 -10.30 4.39 -16.57
N LYS A 157 -10.22 3.41 -17.48
CA LYS A 157 -11.36 3.02 -18.32
C LYS A 157 -12.54 2.44 -17.54
N LEU A 158 -12.28 1.70 -16.47
CA LEU A 158 -13.35 1.20 -15.59
C LEU A 158 -13.98 2.35 -14.80
N TYR A 159 -13.16 3.28 -14.33
CA TYR A 159 -13.64 4.48 -13.64
C TYR A 159 -14.53 5.36 -14.54
N GLU A 160 -14.20 5.49 -15.83
CA GLU A 160 -15.03 6.21 -16.82
C GLU A 160 -16.40 5.56 -17.09
N GLN A 161 -16.63 4.32 -16.64
CA GLN A 161 -17.89 3.59 -16.82
C GLN A 161 -18.82 3.68 -15.60
N LEU A 162 -18.35 4.24 -14.48
CA LEU A 162 -19.15 4.53 -13.27
C LEU A 162 -20.00 5.80 -13.46
#